data_AF-A0AAD7PMB1-F1
#
_entry.id   AF-A0AAD7PMB1-F1
#
_cell.length_a   1.000
_cell.length_b   1.000
_cell.length_c   1.000
_cell.angle_alpha   90.00
_cell.angle_beta   90.00
_cell.angle_gamma   90.00
#
_symmetry.space_group_name_H-M   'P 1'
#
loop_
_entity.id
_entity.type
_entity.pdbx_description
1 polymer ?
#
loop_
_entity_poly.entity_id
_entity_poly.type
_entity_poly.pdbx_seq_one_letter_code
_entity_poly.pdbx_strand_id
1 'polypeptide(L)'
;MRECRHGNTFKLIWGPPGTGKTKTVDVLLFSLLKLKGRTLTCVPTNTAVMEVAARLLRIVKESLESGMYGLGDIVLFGNNARMKVDGYEGLCDIFLDHRGRKLRKCLAPLSGWKHYLDSMVCFLEDPMEQYLSYKRDRNDNGDEEDIIL
;
A
#
# COMPACT_ATOMS: atom_id res chain seq x y z
N MET A 1 29.28 7.43 30.15
CA MET A 1 29.40 7.94 28.78
C MET A 1 29.40 6.74 27.84
N ARG A 2 28.35 6.52 27.05
CA ARG A 2 28.30 5.39 26.10
C ARG A 2 29.04 5.83 24.83
N GLU A 3 30.24 5.33 24.61
CA GLU A 3 30.98 5.57 23.38
C GLU A 3 30.29 4.84 22.22
N CYS A 4 29.70 5.60 21.30
CA CYS A 4 29.09 5.06 20.10
C CYS A 4 30.14 5.01 18.98
N ARG A 5 30.66 3.81 18.69
CA ARG A 5 31.62 3.57 17.59
C ARG A 5 30.88 3.47 16.25
N HIS A 6 30.37 4.58 15.76
CA HIS A 6 29.82 4.63 14.39
C HIS A 6 30.96 4.77 13.39
N GLY A 7 31.39 3.66 12.79
CA GLY A 7 32.20 3.69 11.57
C GLY A 7 31.29 4.09 10.40
N ASN A 8 31.13 5.39 10.14
CA ASN A 8 30.37 5.84 8.98
C ASN A 8 31.16 5.53 7.71
N THR A 9 30.81 4.46 7.01
CA THR A 9 31.37 4.13 5.70
C THR A 9 30.64 4.90 4.61
N PHE A 10 31.31 5.86 3.96
CA PHE A 10 30.77 6.59 2.82
C PHE A 10 31.28 5.98 1.52
N LYS A 11 30.36 5.75 0.57
CA LYS A 11 30.67 5.29 -0.78
C LYS A 11 30.08 6.27 -1.79
N LEU A 12 30.90 6.79 -2.70
CA LEU A 12 30.47 7.70 -3.75
C LEU A 12 30.26 6.93 -5.06
N ILE A 13 29.08 7.06 -5.64
CA ILE A 13 28.79 6.62 -7.01
C ILE A 13 28.78 7.88 -7.88
N TRP A 14 29.77 8.02 -8.75
CA TRP A 14 29.90 9.16 -9.66
C TRP A 14 30.07 8.69 -11.10
N GLY A 15 29.57 9.49 -12.06
CA GLY A 15 29.74 9.22 -13.48
C GLY A 15 29.20 10.36 -14.35
N PRO A 16 29.71 10.52 -15.59
CA PRO A 16 29.22 11.51 -16.56
C PRO A 16 27.71 11.41 -16.89
N PRO A 17 27.11 12.41 -17.55
CA PRO A 17 25.77 12.29 -18.12
C PRO A 17 25.67 11.06 -19.04
N GLY A 18 24.55 10.34 -19.00
CA GLY A 18 24.35 9.12 -19.80
C GLY A 18 24.94 7.83 -19.22
N THR A 19 25.75 7.87 -18.15
CA THR A 19 26.39 6.67 -17.56
C THR A 19 25.46 5.82 -16.67
N GLY A 20 24.15 5.87 -16.88
CA GLY A 20 23.21 4.96 -16.21
C GLY A 20 23.09 5.06 -14.68
N LYS A 21 23.60 6.12 -14.04
CA LYS A 21 23.60 6.30 -12.56
C LYS A 21 22.25 5.97 -11.90
N THR A 22 21.15 6.48 -12.44
CA THR A 22 19.79 6.20 -11.93
C THR A 22 19.48 4.71 -11.99
N LYS A 23 19.79 4.04 -13.09
CA LYS A 23 19.61 2.59 -13.24
C LYS A 23 20.44 1.81 -12.22
N THR A 24 21.66 2.27 -11.93
CA THR A 24 22.50 1.69 -10.87
C THR A 24 21.88 1.86 -9.49
N VAL A 25 21.31 3.04 -9.19
CA VAL A 25 20.60 3.28 -7.93
C VAL A 25 19.38 2.37 -7.83
N ASP A 26 18.56 2.24 -8.88
CA ASP A 26 17.35 1.40 -8.87
C ASP A 26 17.69 -0.08 -8.57
N VAL A 27 18.72 -0.62 -9.24
CA VAL A 27 19.20 -1.98 -9.02
C VAL A 27 19.78 -2.15 -7.61
N LEU A 28 20.55 -1.16 -7.13
CA LEU A 28 21.10 -1.17 -5.77
C LEU A 28 19.97 -1.21 -4.72
N LEU A 29 18.96 -0.37 -4.87
CA LEU A 29 17.80 -0.35 -3.97
C LEU A 29 17.06 -1.68 -3.99
N PHE A 30 16.86 -2.28 -5.16
CA PHE A 30 16.25 -3.59 -5.29
C PHE A 30 17.09 -4.69 -4.60
N SER A 31 18.42 -4.68 -4.76
CA SER A 31 19.30 -5.60 -4.05
C SER A 31 19.23 -5.42 -2.53
N LEU A 32 19.24 -4.18 -2.03
CA LEU A 32 19.12 -3.87 -0.61
C LEU A 32 17.77 -4.36 -0.03
N LEU A 33 16.69 -4.22 -0.81
CA LEU A 33 15.37 -4.75 -0.47
C LEU A 33 15.39 -6.29 -0.35
N LYS A 34 15.99 -7.00 -1.32
CA LYS A 34 16.12 -8.47 -1.28
C LYS A 34 17.00 -8.95 -0.12
N LEU A 35 18.00 -8.16 0.27
CA LEU A 35 18.85 -8.41 1.45
C LEU A 35 18.14 -8.08 2.78
N LYS A 36 16.87 -7.64 2.75
CA LYS A 36 16.08 -7.21 3.92
C LYS A 36 16.77 -6.12 4.74
N GLY A 37 17.55 -5.27 4.07
CA GLY A 37 18.19 -4.11 4.68
C GLY A 37 17.17 -2.98 4.90
N ARG A 38 17.28 -2.27 6.04
CA ARG A 38 16.53 -1.02 6.24
C ARG A 38 17.24 0.10 5.50
N THR A 39 16.69 0.50 4.35
CA THR A 39 17.29 1.52 3.48
C THR A 39 16.41 2.76 3.42
N LEU A 40 17.01 3.91 3.73
CA LEU A 40 16.42 5.23 3.49
C LEU A 40 17.01 5.82 2.22
N THR A 41 16.17 6.14 1.25
CA THR A 41 16.58 6.81 0.01
C THR A 41 16.12 8.26 0.06
N CYS A 42 17.07 9.19 -0.08
CA CYS A 42 16.80 10.62 -0.15
C CYS A 42 17.18 11.15 -1.52
N VAL A 43 16.34 12.00 -2.11
CA VAL A 43 16.59 12.61 -3.42
C VAL A 43 16.26 14.10 -3.33
N PRO A 44 16.98 15.00 -4.02
CA PRO A 44 16.83 16.44 -3.81
C PRO A 44 15.47 17.05 -4.19
N THR A 45 14.69 16.40 -5.05
CA THR A 45 13.40 16.92 -5.54
C THR A 45 12.30 15.87 -5.47
N ASN A 46 11.05 16.30 -5.24
CA ASN A 46 9.89 15.42 -5.21
C ASN A 46 9.74 14.63 -6.52
N THR A 47 9.90 15.28 -7.68
CA THR A 47 9.81 14.61 -8.98
C THR A 47 10.84 13.49 -9.12
N ALA A 48 12.05 13.70 -8.62
CA ALA A 48 13.09 12.67 -8.65
C ALA A 48 12.81 11.53 -7.65
N VAL A 49 12.23 11.83 -6.48
CA VAL A 49 11.71 10.79 -5.56
C VAL A 49 10.65 9.94 -6.26
N MET A 50 9.69 10.57 -6.94
CA MET A 50 8.61 9.86 -7.65
C MET A 50 9.15 8.99 -8.79
N GLU A 51 10.11 9.50 -9.57
CA GLU A 51 10.76 8.75 -10.65
C GLU A 51 11.48 7.50 -10.13
N VAL A 52 12.29 7.64 -9.07
CA VAL A 52 13.01 6.52 -8.45
C VAL A 52 12.02 5.51 -7.85
N ALA A 53 10.98 5.99 -7.16
CA ALA A 53 9.96 5.12 -6.59
C ALA A 53 9.20 4.34 -7.67
N ALA A 54 8.82 4.98 -8.78
CA ALA A 54 8.11 4.34 -9.89
C ALA A 54 8.97 3.26 -10.56
N ARG A 55 10.27 3.54 -10.77
CA ARG A 55 11.21 2.56 -11.34
C ARG A 55 11.44 1.37 -10.42
N LEU A 56 11.67 1.62 -9.13
CA LEU A 56 11.81 0.55 -8.15
C LEU A 56 10.54 -0.31 -8.08
N LEU A 57 9.36 0.33 -8.06
CA LEU A 57 8.08 -0.37 -8.04
C LEU A 57 7.92 -1.28 -9.26
N ARG A 58 8.29 -0.80 -10.45
CA ARG A 58 8.26 -1.59 -11.68
C ARG A 58 9.17 -2.83 -11.59
N ILE A 59 10.41 -2.66 -11.16
CA ILE A 59 11.37 -3.78 -10.99
C ILE A 59 10.84 -4.79 -9.97
N VAL A 60 10.28 -4.32 -8.86
CA VAL A 60 9.74 -5.19 -7.81
C VAL A 60 8.56 -5.98 -8.35
N LYS A 61 7.60 -5.34 -9.03
CA LYS A 61 6.45 -6.00 -9.65
C LYS A 61 6.87 -7.04 -10.69
N GLU A 62 7.86 -6.74 -11.53
CA GLU A 62 8.44 -7.69 -12.50
C GLU A 62 9.11 -8.90 -11.81
N SER A 63 9.56 -8.75 -10.57
CA SER A 63 10.22 -9.82 -9.80
C SER A 63 9.28 -10.67 -8.93
N LEU A 64 7.99 -10.33 -8.86
CA LEU A 64 7.02 -11.06 -8.03
C LEU A 64 6.37 -12.17 -8.87
N GLU A 65 6.47 -13.41 -8.39
CA GLU A 65 5.85 -14.59 -9.03
C GLU A 65 4.31 -14.60 -8.89
N SER A 66 3.76 -13.85 -7.94
CA SER A 66 2.31 -13.78 -7.67
C SER A 66 1.86 -12.36 -7.27
N GLY A 67 1.25 -11.63 -8.21
CA GLY A 67 0.43 -10.43 -7.97
C GLY A 67 1.07 -9.28 -7.17
N MET A 68 0.21 -8.41 -6.60
CA MET A 68 0.60 -7.22 -5.82
C MET A 68 1.07 -7.53 -4.38
N TYR A 69 1.13 -8.81 -3.99
CA TYR A 69 1.64 -9.23 -2.68
C TYR A 69 3.16 -9.03 -2.63
N GLY A 70 3.66 -8.29 -1.64
CA GLY A 70 5.11 -8.04 -1.47
C GLY A 70 5.54 -6.57 -1.52
N LEU A 71 4.62 -5.63 -1.74
CA LEU A 71 4.92 -4.19 -1.69
C LEU A 71 4.98 -3.62 -0.26
N GLY A 72 4.67 -4.42 0.76
CA GLY A 72 4.58 -3.98 2.16
C GLY A 72 5.88 -3.38 2.70
N ASP A 73 7.03 -3.87 2.23
CA ASP A 73 8.35 -3.44 2.67
C ASP A 73 8.83 -2.12 2.03
N ILE A 74 8.07 -1.58 1.07
CA ILE A 74 8.37 -0.31 0.41
C ILE A 74 7.37 0.74 0.90
N VAL A 75 7.89 1.86 1.39
CA VAL A 75 7.09 3.00 1.85
C VAL A 75 7.58 4.26 1.16
N LEU A 76 6.66 4.93 0.47
CA LEU A 76 6.80 6.29 -0.02
C LEU A 76 6.17 7.24 1.01
N PHE A 77 6.93 8.23 1.46
CA PHE A 77 6.49 9.18 2.48
C PHE A 77 6.74 10.62 2.04
N GLY A 78 5.78 11.50 2.31
CA GLY A 78 5.89 12.93 2.08
C GLY A 78 4.54 13.59 1.87
N ASN A 79 4.54 14.86 1.49
CA ASN A 79 3.31 15.63 1.34
C ASN A 79 2.59 15.31 0.03
N ASN A 80 1.37 14.77 0.11
CA ASN A 80 0.59 14.36 -1.06
C ASN A 80 0.38 15.50 -2.08
N ALA A 81 0.03 16.70 -1.60
CA ALA A 81 -0.25 17.85 -2.47
C ALA A 81 0.99 18.28 -3.26
N ARG A 82 2.20 18.12 -2.69
CA ARG A 82 3.47 18.48 -3.35
C ARG A 82 4.07 17.35 -4.18
N MET A 83 3.74 16.10 -3.89
CA MET A 83 4.29 14.93 -4.59
C MET A 83 3.42 14.47 -5.76
N LYS A 84 2.13 14.84 -5.79
CA LYS A 84 1.18 14.47 -6.85
C LYS A 84 1.19 12.96 -7.14
N VAL A 85 1.08 12.16 -6.08
CA VAL A 85 1.23 10.70 -6.12
C VAL A 85 0.26 10.04 -7.10
N ASP A 86 -0.95 10.57 -7.20
CA ASP A 86 -1.99 10.07 -8.11
C ASP A 86 -1.62 10.17 -9.60
N GLY A 87 -0.60 10.96 -9.95
CA GLY A 87 -0.08 11.06 -11.32
C GLY A 87 0.85 9.90 -11.74
N TYR A 88 1.16 8.99 -10.83
CA TYR A 88 2.06 7.85 -11.08
C TYR A 88 1.36 6.53 -10.78
N GLU A 89 1.31 5.65 -11.78
CA GLU A 89 0.62 4.37 -11.66
C GLU A 89 1.19 3.50 -10.52
N GLY A 90 0.30 3.06 -9.63
CA GLY A 90 0.64 2.15 -8.52
C GLY A 90 1.43 2.78 -7.36
N LEU A 91 1.86 4.04 -7.43
CA LEU A 91 2.57 4.66 -6.31
C LEU A 91 1.69 4.90 -5.09
N CYS A 92 0.38 5.05 -5.28
CA CYS A 92 -0.58 5.09 -4.17
C CYS A 92 -0.55 3.82 -3.30
N ASP A 93 -0.21 2.66 -3.88
CA ASP A 93 -0.14 1.39 -3.14
C ASP A 93 1.07 1.32 -2.20
N ILE A 94 2.09 2.16 -2.42
CA ILE A 94 3.26 2.29 -1.54
C ILE A 94 3.27 3.58 -0.71
N PHE A 95 2.33 4.48 -0.95
CA PHE A 95 2.26 5.77 -0.25
C PHE A 95 1.67 5.63 1.15
N LEU A 96 2.40 6.13 2.16
CA LEU A 96 2.07 5.92 3.57
C LEU A 96 0.67 6.43 3.93
N ASP A 97 0.33 7.66 3.54
CA ASP A 97 -0.96 8.24 3.91
C ASP A 97 -2.12 7.49 3.25
N HIS A 98 -1.93 7.00 2.02
CA HIS A 98 -2.93 6.21 1.32
C HIS A 98 -3.18 4.88 2.06
N ARG A 99 -2.10 4.17 2.45
CA ARG A 99 -2.17 2.95 3.24
C ARG A 99 -2.84 3.20 4.61
N GLY A 100 -2.47 4.27 5.29
CA GLY A 100 -3.06 4.65 6.57
C GLY A 100 -4.56 4.90 6.46
N ARG A 101 -5.02 5.58 5.41
CA ARG A 101 -6.46 5.78 5.14
C ARG A 101 -7.19 4.47 4.87
N LYS A 102 -6.60 3.55 4.08
CA LYS A 102 -7.20 2.23 3.84
C LYS A 102 -7.29 1.42 5.13
N LEU A 103 -6.20 1.34 5.89
CA LEU A 103 -6.18 0.63 7.18
C LEU A 103 -7.22 1.19 8.15
N ARG A 104 -7.36 2.52 8.24
CA ARG A 104 -8.39 3.14 9.09
C ARG A 104 -9.81 2.71 8.71
N LYS A 105 -10.11 2.58 7.42
CA LYS A 105 -11.42 2.07 6.96
C LYS A 105 -11.58 0.59 7.31
N CYS A 106 -10.56 -0.22 7.06
CA CYS A 106 -10.58 -1.66 7.39
C CYS A 106 -10.69 -1.91 8.90
N LEU A 107 -10.24 -0.98 9.74
CA LEU A 107 -10.30 -1.08 11.19
C LEU A 107 -11.48 -0.31 11.81
N ALA A 108 -12.41 0.20 10.99
CA ALA A 108 -13.57 0.92 11.50
C ALA A 108 -14.46 -0.01 12.35
N PRO A 109 -14.92 0.40 13.55
CA PRO A 109 -15.67 -0.50 14.44
C PRO A 109 -16.99 -1.01 13.86
N LEU A 110 -17.67 -0.20 13.03
CA LEU A 110 -19.02 -0.49 12.52
C LEU A 110 -19.07 -0.78 11.01
N SER A 111 -17.93 -0.66 10.32
CA SER A 111 -17.85 -0.83 8.86
C SER A 111 -16.49 -1.33 8.41
N GLY A 112 -15.70 -1.83 9.36
CA GLY A 112 -14.41 -2.44 9.13
C GLY A 112 -14.52 -3.95 9.03
N TRP A 113 -13.38 -4.58 8.82
CA TRP A 113 -13.27 -6.01 8.57
C TRP A 113 -13.82 -6.85 9.72
N LYS A 114 -13.56 -6.46 10.98
CA LYS A 114 -14.12 -7.18 12.14
C LYS A 114 -15.64 -7.18 12.11
N HIS A 115 -16.27 -6.02 11.89
CA HIS A 115 -17.73 -5.92 11.82
C HIS A 115 -18.31 -6.84 10.74
N TYR A 116 -17.76 -6.79 9.52
CA TYR A 116 -18.24 -7.63 8.44
C TYR A 116 -17.98 -9.13 8.68
N LEU A 117 -16.85 -9.47 9.30
CA LEU A 117 -16.55 -10.85 9.65
C LEU A 117 -17.54 -11.37 10.70
N ASP A 118 -17.81 -10.59 11.74
CA ASP A 118 -18.79 -10.93 12.79
C ASP A 118 -20.19 -11.09 12.17
N SER A 119 -20.61 -10.16 11.29
CA SER A 119 -21.89 -10.25 10.57
C SER A 119 -21.97 -11.50 9.68
N MET A 120 -20.88 -11.84 8.98
CA MET A 120 -20.83 -13.05 8.15
C MET A 120 -20.90 -14.33 9.00
N VAL A 121 -20.27 -14.34 10.17
CA VAL A 121 -20.38 -15.46 11.12
C VAL A 121 -21.83 -15.61 11.59
N CYS A 122 -22.47 -14.52 12.04
CA CYS A 122 -23.88 -14.55 12.45
C CYS A 122 -24.81 -15.04 11.32
N PHE A 123 -24.56 -14.62 10.08
CA PHE A 123 -25.31 -15.06 8.91
C PHE A 123 -25.15 -16.57 8.63
N LEU A 124 -23.95 -17.11 8.83
CA LEU A 124 -23.69 -18.53 8.61
C LEU A 124 -24.19 -19.41 9.76
N GLU A 125 -24.27 -18.87 10.98
CA GLU A 125 -24.80 -19.58 12.15
C GLU A 125 -26.33 -19.70 12.13
N ASP A 126 -27.04 -18.63 11.72
CA ASP A 126 -28.50 -18.66 11.55
C ASP A 126 -28.96 -17.92 10.28
N PRO A 127 -28.88 -18.59 9.11
CA PRO A 127 -29.23 -17.96 7.84
C PRO A 127 -30.72 -17.60 7.72
N MET A 128 -31.60 -18.38 8.37
CA MET A 128 -33.05 -18.22 8.24
C MET A 128 -33.55 -17.00 9.01
N GLU A 129 -33.11 -16.81 10.26
CA GLU A 129 -33.47 -15.61 11.03
C GLU A 129 -32.93 -14.33 10.39
N GLN A 130 -31.71 -14.37 9.84
CA GLN A 130 -31.13 -13.22 9.14
C GLN A 130 -31.90 -12.87 7.85
N TYR A 131 -32.33 -13.88 7.08
CA TYR A 131 -33.18 -13.66 5.90
C TYR A 131 -34.54 -13.07 6.27
N LEU A 132 -35.18 -13.57 7.34
CA LEU A 132 -36.46 -13.05 7.82
C LEU A 132 -36.33 -11.61 8.34
N SER A 133 -35.25 -11.29 9.06
CA SER A 133 -34.93 -9.92 9.49
C SER A 133 -34.79 -8.99 8.28
N TYR A 134 -34.02 -9.39 7.27
CA TYR A 134 -33.85 -8.63 6.03
C TYR A 134 -35.19 -8.39 5.31
N LYS A 135 -36.04 -9.42 5.22
CA LYS A 135 -37.37 -9.29 4.60
C LYS A 135 -38.28 -8.33 5.38
N ARG A 136 -38.19 -8.34 6.71
CA ARG A 136 -38.94 -7.42 7.58
C ARG A 136 -38.46 -5.98 7.39
N ASP A 137 -37.14 -5.76 7.39
CA ASP A 137 -36.56 -4.44 7.16
C ASP A 137 -36.89 -3.88 5.76
N ARG A 138 -37.01 -4.73 4.74
CA ARG A 138 -37.47 -4.32 3.40
C ARG A 138 -38.95 -3.93 3.37
N ASN A 139 -39.82 -4.71 4.03
CA ASN A 139 -41.25 -4.41 4.10
C ASN A 139 -41.51 -3.10 4.85
N ASP A 140 -40.74 -2.77 5.89
CA ASP A 140 -40.86 -1.51 6.62
C ASP A 140 -40.31 -0.30 5.84
N ASN A 141 -39.45 -0.51 4.84
CA ASN A 141 -38.90 0.53 3.98
C ASN A 141 -39.69 0.77 2.68
N GLY A 142 -40.78 0.04 2.43
CA GLY A 142 -41.73 0.31 1.35
C GLY A 142 -41.33 -0.16 -0.06
N ASP A 143 -40.30 -1.00 -0.18
CA ASP A 143 -39.89 -1.58 -1.47
C ASP A 143 -40.65 -2.90 -1.73
N GLU A 144 -41.89 -2.80 -2.21
CA GLU A 144 -42.64 -3.94 -2.77
C GLU A 144 -42.03 -4.36 -4.13
N GLU A 145 -41.16 -5.37 -4.14
CA GLU A 145 -40.88 -6.14 -5.36
C GLU A 145 -41.99 -7.17 -5.55
N ASP A 146 -42.88 -6.92 -6.52
CA ASP A 146 -43.77 -7.92 -7.10
C ASP A 146 -42.95 -9.12 -7.61
N ILE A 147 -42.90 -10.20 -6.84
CA ILE A 147 -42.45 -11.49 -7.34
C ILE A 147 -43.62 -12.10 -8.12
N ILE A 148 -43.64 -11.87 -9.44
CA ILE A 148 -44.37 -12.74 -10.36
C ILE A 148 -43.54 -14.04 -10.46
N LEU A 149 -44.13 -15.13 -9.94
CA LEU A 149 -43.66 -16.51 -10.10
C LEU A 149 -43.51 -16.90 -11.58
#